data_AF-A0A1V5Z087-F1
#
_entry.id   AF-A0A1V5Z087-F1
#
_cell.length_a   1.000
_cell.length_b   1.000
_cell.length_c   1.000
_cell.angle_alpha   90.00
_cell.angle_beta   90.00
_cell.angle_gamma   90.00
#
_symmetry.space_group_name_H-M   'P 1'
#
loop_
_entity.id
_entity.type
_entity.pdbx_description
1 polymer ?
#
loop_
_entity_poly.entity_id
_entity_poly.type
_entity_poly.pdbx_seq_one_letter_code
_entity_poly.pdbx_strand_id
1 'polypeptide(L)' 'MPTPYCVDDFSQSFDSLYRLVIVAAARSNQLASAGTHGFGSLAKPTVRALEEVIEGKLQWADTDELDEPPFDEEEE' A
#
# COMPACT_ATOMS: atom_id res chain seq x y z
N MET A 1 7.16 13.67 18.12
CA MET A 1 7.37 12.29 17.66
C MET A 1 6.07 11.85 17.03
N PRO A 2 6.06 11.36 15.77
CA PRO A 2 4.84 10.76 15.21
C PRO A 2 4.39 9.62 16.12
N THR A 3 3.09 9.51 16.36
CA THR A 3 2.51 8.42 17.14
C THR A 3 2.81 7.10 16.41
N PRO A 4 3.29 6.07 17.11
CA PRO A 4 3.48 4.77 16.48
C PRO A 4 2.12 4.25 16.00
N TYR A 5 2.06 3.77 14.76
CA TYR A 5 0.87 3.10 14.26
C TYR A 5 0.54 1.90 15.13
N CYS A 6 -0.74 1.76 15.47
CA CYS A 6 -1.27 0.59 16.14
C CYS A 6 -2.02 -0.28 15.14
N VAL A 7 -2.15 -1.57 15.46
CA VAL A 7 -2.86 -2.52 14.58
C VAL A 7 -4.33 -2.12 14.37
N ASP A 8 -4.93 -1.43 15.35
CA ASP A 8 -6.33 -1.00 15.29
C ASP A 8 -6.57 0.07 14.22
N ASP A 9 -5.55 0.85 13.85
CA ASP A 9 -5.62 1.87 12.81
C ASP A 9 -5.91 1.28 11.41
N PHE A 10 -5.64 -0.01 11.22
CA PHE A 10 -5.79 -0.72 9.94
C PHE A 10 -6.99 -1.66 9.90
N SER A 11 -7.72 -1.78 11.02
CA SER A 11 -8.84 -2.72 11.17
C SER A 11 -10.00 -2.49 10.20
N GLN A 12 -10.12 -1.27 9.67
CA GLN A 12 -11.15 -0.90 8.70
C GLN A 12 -10.69 -1.10 7.25
N SER A 13 -9.38 -1.10 7.00
CA SER A 13 -8.80 -1.18 5.65
C SER A 13 -8.55 -2.61 5.20
N PHE A 14 -8.32 -3.54 6.13
CA PHE A 14 -8.03 -4.94 5.85
C PHE A 14 -8.82 -5.87 6.76
N ASP A 15 -9.34 -6.95 6.18
CA ASP A 15 -10.02 -8.05 6.88
C ASP A 15 -9.03 -8.95 7.66
N SER A 16 -7.75 -8.96 7.25
CA SER A 16 -6.71 -9.79 7.83
C SER A 16 -5.40 -9.02 8.02
N LEU A 17 -4.84 -9.10 9.23
CA LEU A 17 -3.52 -8.53 9.54
C LEU A 17 -2.41 -9.15 8.68
N TYR A 18 -2.57 -10.40 8.23
CA TYR A 18 -1.61 -11.03 7.32
C TYR A 18 -1.66 -10.37 5.93
N ARG A 19 -2.85 -10.08 5.42
CA ARG A 19 -3.04 -9.40 4.12
C ARG A 19 -2.45 -7.99 4.15
N LEU A 20 -2.67 -7.25 5.25
CA LEU A 20 -2.03 -5.94 5.50
C LEU A 20 -0.51 -6.02 5.38
N VAL A 21 0.13 -6.97 6.08
CA VAL A 21 1.59 -7.11 6.08
C VAL A 21 2.12 -7.45 4.69
N ILE A 22 1.43 -8.31 3.93
CA ILE A 22 1.85 -8.68 2.58
C ILE A 22 1.81 -7.46 1.65
N VAL A 23 0.71 -6.71 1.65
CA VAL A 23 0.57 -5.50 0.80
C VAL A 23 1.59 -4.44 1.20
N ALA A 24 1.72 -4.15 2.49
CA ALA A 24 2.67 -3.16 2.98
C ALA A 24 4.13 -3.54 2.67
N ALA A 25 4.48 -4.81 2.77
CA ALA A 25 5.82 -5.31 2.42
C ALA A 25 6.09 -5.20 0.91
N ALA A 26 5.14 -5.62 0.07
CA ALA A 26 5.25 -5.50 -1.38
C ALA A 26 5.43 -4.04 -1.80
N ARG A 27 4.63 -3.14 -1.23
CA ARG A 27 4.73 -1.71 -1.52
C ARG A 27 6.01 -1.08 -1.00
N SER A 28 6.44 -1.43 0.21
CA SER A 28 7.72 -0.97 0.75
C SER A 28 8.90 -1.34 -0.15
N ASN A 29 8.87 -2.54 -0.75
CA ASN A 29 9.89 -2.96 -1.70
C ASN A 29 9.85 -2.13 -2.99
N GLN A 30 8.66 -1.83 -3.52
CA GLN A 30 8.51 -0.93 -4.67
C GLN A 30 9.06 0.47 -4.37
N LEU A 31 8.76 1.02 -3.19
CA LEU A 31 9.25 2.33 -2.75
C LEU A 31 10.78 2.33 -2.59
N ALA A 32 11.34 1.24 -2.08
CA ALA A 32 12.78 1.06 -1.95
C ALA A 32 13.49 0.92 -3.31
N SER A 33 12.88 0.20 -4.27
CA SER A 33 13.46 -0.02 -5.60
C SER A 33 13.25 1.17 -6.54
N ALA A 34 12.17 1.93 -6.38
CA ALA A 34 11.85 3.12 -7.19
C ALA A 34 12.81 4.29 -6.94
N GLY A 35 13.82 4.10 -6.09
CA GLY A 35 14.93 5.03 -5.96
C GLY A 35 14.45 6.43 -5.61
N THR A 36 13.69 6.57 -4.51
CA THR A 36 13.50 7.88 -3.89
C THR A 36 14.84 8.33 -3.27
N HIS A 37 15.84 8.54 -4.11
CA HIS A 37 17.10 9.24 -3.86
C HIS A 37 16.85 10.75 -3.74
N GLY A 38 15.73 11.13 -3.13
CA GLY A 38 15.46 12.49 -2.71
C GLY A 38 16.04 12.67 -1.31
N PHE A 39 17.15 13.37 -1.21
CA PHE A 39 17.67 13.90 0.05
C PHE A 39 16.54 14.71 0.72
N GLY A 40 15.82 14.11 1.68
CA GLY A 40 14.69 14.76 2.37
C GLY A 40 13.50 13.88 2.73
N SER A 41 13.32 12.69 2.14
CA SER A 41 12.28 11.76 2.60
C SER A 41 12.73 11.04 3.88
N LEU A 42 12.47 11.65 5.05
CA LEU A 42 12.84 11.09 6.36
C LEU A 42 12.07 9.82 6.77
N ALA A 43 10.98 9.49 6.07
CA ALA A 43 10.16 8.33 6.39
C ALA A 43 10.74 7.03 5.79
N LYS A 44 10.81 5.98 6.62
CA LYS A 44 11.17 4.63 6.15
C LYS A 44 10.14 4.18 5.10
N PRO A 45 10.54 3.46 4.04
CA PRO A 45 9.61 2.96 3.02
C PRO A 45 8.41 2.18 3.59
N THR A 46 8.62 1.45 4.69
CA THR A 46 7.56 0.75 5.41
C THR A 46 6.55 1.69 6.06
N VAL A 47 6.99 2.82 6.63
CA VAL A 47 6.10 3.83 7.23
C VAL A 47 5.23 4.46 6.14
N ARG A 48 5.85 4.82 5.00
CA ARG A 48 5.14 5.38 3.86
C ARG A 48 4.13 4.40 3.25
N ALA A 49 4.47 3.11 3.19
CA ALA A 49 3.53 2.08 2.73
C ALA A 49 2.31 1.97 3.66
N LEU A 50 2.50 2.07 4.98
CA LEU A 50 1.40 2.05 5.95
C LEU A 50 0.53 3.33 5.87
N GLU A 51 1.14 4.49 5.62
CA GLU A 51 0.41 5.74 5.33
C GLU A 51 -0.50 5.58 4.11
N GLU A 52 0.02 5.02 3.00
CA GLU A 52 -0.75 4.78 1.78
C GLU A 52 -1.90 3.78 2.01
N VAL A 53 -1.76 2.82 2.94
CA VAL A 53 -2.87 1.95 3.36
C VAL A 53 -3.97 2.74 4.08
N ILE A 54 -3.63 3.58 5.04
CA ILE A 54 -4.61 4.37 5.82
C ILE A 54 -5.34 5.35 4.90
N GLU A 55 -4.64 5.90 3.91
CA GLU A 55 -5.21 6.77 2.88
C GLU A 55 -6.09 6.01 1.86
N GLY A 56 -6.20 4.68 1.97
CA GLY A 56 -7.03 3.86 1.07
C GLY A 56 -6.45 3.71 -0.34
N LYS A 57 -5.16 4.00 -0.54
CA LYS A 57 -4.49 3.89 -1.85
C LYS A 57 -4.06 2.45 -2.18
N LEU A 58 -4.05 1.59 -1.17
CA LEU A 58 -3.59 0.21 -1.28
C LEU A 58 -4.67 -0.72 -0.71
N GLN A 59 -4.97 -1.76 -1.47
CA GLN A 59 -5.91 -2.80 -1.09
C GLN A 59 -5.33 -4.17 -1.41
N TRP A 60 -5.81 -5.20 -0.70
CA TRP A 60 -5.59 -6.58 -1.12
C TRP A 60 -6.47 -6.88 -2.34
N ALA A 61 -5.90 -7.52 -3.34
CA ALA A 61 -6.64 -8.11 -4.45
C ALA A 61 -6.22 -9.57 -4.55
N ASP A 62 -7.19 -10.48 -4.52
CA ASP A 62 -6.92 -11.89 -4.80
C ASP A 62 -6.64 -12.01 -6.31
N THR A 63 -5.57 -12.72 -6.67
CA THR A 63 -5.08 -12.82 -8.06
C THR A 63 -6.14 -13.38 -9.02
N ASP A 64 -7.13 -14.10 -8.50
CA ASP A 64 -8.25 -14.64 -9.28
C ASP A 64 -9.23 -13.55 -9.76
N GLU A 65 -9.18 -12.33 -9.21
CA GLU A 65 -10.02 -11.17 -9.60
C GLU A 65 -9.30 -10.19 -10.55
N LEU A 66 -8.00 -10.37 -10.80
CA LEU A 66 -7.16 -9.44 -11.59
C LEU A 66 -7.00 -9.83 -13.08
N ASP A 67 -7.67 -10.89 -13.53
CA ASP A 67 -7.69 -11.30 -14.95
C ASP A 67 -8.71 -10.50 -15.80
N GLU A 68 -9.50 -9.60 -15.20
CA GLU A 68 -10.25 -8.60 -15.94
C GLU A 68 -9.41 -7.33 -16.12
N PRO A 69 -8.93 -7.01 -17.34
CA PRO A 69 -8.38 -5.69 -17.60
C PRO A 69 -9.46 -4.64 -17.35
N PRO A 70 -9.15 -3.49 -16.72
CA PRO A 70 -10.10 -2.40 -16.61
C PRO A 70 -10.53 -2.00 -18.03
N PHE A 71 -11.82 -2.11 -18.30
CA PHE A 71 -12.46 -1.64 -19.52
C PHE A 71 -12.22 -0.13 -19.66
N ASP A 72 -11.25 0.26 -20.48
CA ASP A 72 -11.29 1.54 -21.18
C ASP A 72 -11.92 1.26 -22.55
N GLU A 73 -13.26 1.16 -22.58
CA GLU A 73 -14.03 1.42 -23.79
C GLU A 73 -13.99 2.93 -24.04
N GLU A 74 -12.94 3.44 -24.70
CA GLU A 74 -13.06 4.71 -25.41
C GLU A 74 -13.88 4.47 -26.68
N GLU A 75 -15.17 4.78 -26.58
CA GLU A 75 -16.05 5.11 -27.71
C GLU A 75 -15.45 6.26 -28.54
N GLU A 76 -15.25 5.99 -29.84
CA GLU A 76 -15.52 6.82 -31.05
C GLU A 76 -14.39 6.83 -32.10
#